data_AF-A0A4U7D8M2-F1
#
_entry.id   AF-A0A4U7D8M2-F1
#
_cell.length_a   1.000
_cell.length_b   1.000
_cell.length_c   1.000
_cell.angle_alpha   90.00
_cell.angle_beta   90.00
_cell.angle_gamma   90.00
#
_symmetry.space_group_name_H-M   'P 1'
#
loop_
_entity.id
_entity.type
_entity.pdbx_description
1 polymer ?
#
loop_
_entity_poly.entity_id
_entity_poly.type
_entity_poly.pdbx_seq_one_letter_code
_entity_poly.pdbx_strand_id
1 'polypeptide(L)' 'MSEVLRVEAGELAVDELIDALNDGRRILVDVEVAGATHEVALRYDGETYHCDTPTNLHRHADESGMRGCIDQMGYAAEE' A
#
# COMPACT_ATOMS: atom_id res chain seq x y z
N MET A 1 -20.01 -1.71 -2.05
CA MET A 1 -19.15 -0.53 -2.24
C MET A 1 -17.81 -0.92 -1.66
N SER A 2 -16.77 -1.06 -2.47
CA SER A 2 -15.43 -1.34 -1.93
C SER A 2 -15.01 -0.16 -1.07
N GLU A 3 -14.92 -0.37 0.23
CA GLU A 3 -14.49 0.65 1.17
C GLU A 3 -13.02 0.99 0.86
N VAL A 4 -12.75 2.28 0.71
CA VAL A 4 -11.40 2.79 0.44
C VAL A 4 -10.86 3.34 1.75
N LEU A 5 -9.77 2.77 2.23
CA LEU A 5 -9.02 3.26 3.38
C LEU A 5 -7.98 4.25 2.87
N ARG A 6 -8.04 5.51 3.32
CA ARG A 6 -7.05 6.53 2.96
C ARG A 6 -6.18 6.80 4.19
N VAL A 7 -4.87 6.71 4.01
CA VAL A 7 -3.87 6.85 5.08
C VAL A 7 -2.67 7.63 4.59
N GLU A 8 -1.95 8.25 5.51
CA GLU A 8 -0.66 8.89 5.22
C GLU A 8 0.48 7.87 5.32
N ALA A 9 1.55 8.07 4.55
CA ALA A 9 2.75 7.25 4.67
C ALA A 9 3.29 7.31 6.10
N GLY A 10 3.48 6.15 6.73
CA GLY A 10 3.89 6.07 8.12
C GLY A 10 2.75 6.08 9.14
N GLU A 11 1.48 6.17 8.72
CA GLU A 11 0.34 6.20 9.65
C GLU A 11 -0.03 4.80 10.18
N LEU A 12 0.09 3.76 9.34
CA LEU A 12 -0.23 2.38 9.69
C LEU A 12 1.01 1.48 9.61
N ALA A 13 1.04 0.43 10.43
CA ALA A 13 2.07 -0.59 10.32
C ALA A 13 1.91 -1.43 9.03
N VAL A 14 3.00 -2.09 8.60
CA VAL A 14 2.99 -2.97 7.42
C VAL A 14 1.92 -4.04 7.55
N ASP A 15 1.75 -4.61 8.74
CA ASP A 15 0.78 -5.67 9.01
C ASP A 15 -0.66 -5.17 8.90
N GLU A 16 -0.95 -3.96 9.39
CA GLU A 16 -2.30 -3.37 9.28
C GLU A 16 -2.68 -3.09 7.83
N LEU A 17 -1.73 -2.62 7.02
CA LEU A 17 -1.93 -2.41 5.59
C LEU A 17 -2.23 -3.73 4.88
N ILE A 18 -1.48 -4.80 5.19
CA ILE A 18 -1.73 -6.12 4.61
C ILE A 18 -3.06 -6.71 5.06
N ASP A 19 -3.41 -6.59 6.35
CA ASP A 19 -4.67 -7.10 6.89
C ASP A 19 -5.87 -6.41 6.22
N ALA A 20 -5.83 -5.10 6.05
CA ALA A 20 -6.86 -4.35 5.33
C ALA A 20 -6.96 -4.75 3.84
N LEU A 21 -5.84 -5.04 3.17
CA LEU A 21 -5.85 -5.58 1.80
C LEU A 21 -6.49 -6.97 1.73
N ASN A 22 -6.18 -7.84 2.70
CA ASN A 22 -6.74 -9.18 2.80
C ASN A 22 -8.24 -9.18 3.14
N ASP A 23 -8.71 -8.18 3.88
CA ASP A 23 -10.14 -7.91 4.12
C ASP A 23 -10.87 -7.42 2.84
N GLY A 24 -10.15 -7.28 1.73
CA GLY A 24 -10.69 -6.84 0.43
C GLY A 24 -10.87 -5.33 0.33
N ARG A 25 -10.25 -4.56 1.23
CA ARG A 25 -10.25 -3.10 1.15
C ARG A 25 -9.21 -2.62 0.16
N ARG A 26 -9.49 -1.48 -0.45
CA ARG A 26 -8.50 -0.75 -1.26
C ARG A 26 -7.88 0.32 -0.39
N ILE A 27 -6.56 0.44 -0.41
CA ILE A 27 -5.85 1.44 0.40
C ILE A 27 -5.26 2.51 -0.53
N LEU A 28 -5.44 3.77 -0.18
CA LEU A 28 -4.76 4.90 -0.80
C LEU A 28 -3.79 5.47 0.23
N VAL A 29 -2.50 5.45 -0.09
CA VAL A 29 -1.43 5.97 0.75
C VAL A 29 -0.95 7.29 0.15
N ASP A 30 -1.07 8.37 0.92
CA ASP A 30 -0.51 9.68 0.56
C ASP A 30 0.95 9.75 1.00
N VAL A 31 1.86 9.94 0.05
CA VAL A 31 3.31 9.95 0.27
C VAL A 31 3.87 11.30 -0.16
N GLU A 32 4.56 12.01 0.72
CA GLU A 32 5.24 13.26 0.33
C GLU A 32 6.64 12.98 -0.22
N VAL A 33 6.89 13.36 -1.47
CA VAL A 33 8.19 13.23 -2.12
C VAL A 33 8.57 14.57 -2.75
N ALA A 34 9.74 15.10 -2.38
CA ALA A 34 10.27 16.37 -2.91
C ALA A 34 9.29 17.57 -2.82
N GLY A 35 8.46 17.61 -1.77
CA GLY A 35 7.47 18.65 -1.54
C GLY A 35 6.18 18.51 -2.38
N ALA A 36 5.97 17.35 -3.00
CA ALA A 36 4.72 17.00 -3.67
C ALA A 36 4.12 15.74 -3.03
N THR A 37 2.81 15.79 -2.75
CA THR A 37 2.06 14.62 -2.30
C THR A 37 1.71 13.74 -3.48
N HIS A 38 2.09 12.47 -3.39
CA HIS A 38 1.79 11.43 -4.35
C HIS A 38 0.85 10.40 -3.73
N GLU A 39 -0.27 10.17 -4.39
CA GLU A 39 -1.20 9.10 -4.01
C GLU A 39 -0.71 7.77 -4.60
N VAL A 40 -0.60 6.76 -3.75
CA VAL A 40 -0.27 5.38 -4.11
C VAL A 40 -1.46 4.49 -3.77
N ALA A 41 -1.89 3.64 -4.71
CA ALA A 41 -3.00 2.73 -4.47
C ALA A 41 -2.51 1.29 -4.24
N LEU A 42 -2.78 0.75 -3.07
CA LEU A 42 -2.57 -0.65 -2.75
C LEU A 42 -3.90 -1.40 -2.91
N ARG A 43 -3.86 -2.55 -3.59
CA ARG A 43 -5.04 -3.42 -3.76
C ARG A 43 -4.64 -4.89 -3.80
N TYR A 44 -5.57 -5.75 -3.43
CA TYR A 44 -5.47 -7.19 -3.57
C TYR A 44 -6.71 -7.73 -4.28
N ASP A 45 -6.50 -8.57 -5.29
CA ASP A 45 -7.59 -9.15 -6.10
C ASP A 45 -8.01 -10.56 -5.62
N GLY A 46 -7.40 -11.06 -4.54
CA GLY A 46 -7.55 -12.45 -4.09
C GLY A 46 -6.49 -13.41 -4.63
N GLU A 47 -5.70 -12.97 -5.62
CA GLU A 47 -4.60 -13.76 -6.20
C GLU A 47 -3.27 -13.00 -6.24
N THR A 48 -3.30 -11.68 -6.36
CA THR A 48 -2.08 -10.87 -6.55
C THR A 48 -2.24 -9.50 -5.91
N TYR A 49 -1.23 -9.10 -5.15
CA TYR A 49 -1.12 -7.74 -4.61
C TYR A 49 -0.61 -6.80 -5.68
N HIS A 50 -1.20 -5.62 -5.74
CA HIS A 50 -0.79 -4.57 -6.66
C HIS A 50 -0.49 -3.31 -5.86
N CYS A 51 0.67 -2.73 -6.13
CA CYS A 51 1.07 -1.43 -5.66
C CYS A 51 1.15 -0.51 -6.88
N ASP A 52 0.10 0.29 -7.06
CA ASP A 52 -0.04 1.24 -8.16
C ASP A 52 0.53 2.58 -7.71
N THR A 53 1.77 2.84 -8.11
CA THR A 53 2.42 4.14 -7.92
C THR A 53 2.22 4.99 -9.17
N PRO A 54 2.32 6.32 -9.08
CA PRO A 54 2.17 7.20 -10.25
C PRO A 54 3.14 6.89 -11.40
N THR A 55 4.29 6.30 -11.10
CA THR A 55 5.36 6.03 -12.07
C THR A 55 5.42 4.57 -12.51
N ASN A 56 4.94 3.63 -11.70
CA ASN A 56 5.04 2.21 -11.98
C ASN A 56 3.96 1.39 -11.25
N LEU A 57 3.53 0.29 -11.88
CA LEU A 57 2.63 -0.69 -11.27
C LEU A 57 3.43 -1.92 -10.86
N HIS A 58 3.66 -2.09 -9.56
CA HIS A 58 4.30 -3.27 -8.99
C HIS A 58 3.25 -4.34 -8.68
N ARG A 59 3.63 -5.62 -8.87
CA ARG A 59 2.76 -6.78 -8.62
C ARG A 59 3.51 -7.81 -7.81
N HIS A 60 2.83 -8.41 -6.83
CA HIS A 60 3.40 -9.41 -5.95
C HIS A 60 2.43 -10.58 -5.79
N ALA A 61 2.92 -11.80 -5.94
CA ALA A 61 2.10 -13.01 -5.80
C ALA A 61 1.75 -13.31 -4.33
N ASP A 62 2.60 -12.87 -3.40
CA ASP A 62 2.51 -13.22 -1.98
C ASP A 62 2.63 -11.99 -1.07
N GLU A 63 2.08 -12.11 0.13
CA GLU A 63 2.14 -11.07 1.18
C GLU A 63 3.57 -10.65 1.49
N SER A 64 4.52 -11.59 1.55
CA SER A 64 5.92 -11.27 1.85
C SER A 64 6.54 -10.35 0.79
N GLY A 65 6.17 -10.52 -0.48
CA GLY A 65 6.61 -9.63 -1.55
C GLY A 65 6.00 -8.24 -1.43
N MET A 66 4.70 -8.17 -1.08
CA MET A 66 4.01 -6.91 -0.86
C MET A 66 4.55 -6.16 0.36
N ARG A 67 4.76 -6.85 1.49
CA ARG A 67 5.38 -6.29 2.70
C ARG A 67 6.72 -5.65 2.38
N GLY A 68 7.61 -6.37 1.68
CA GLY A 68 8.90 -5.83 1.27
C GLY A 68 8.79 -4.59 0.38
N CYS A 69 7.76 -4.51 -0.49
CA CYS A 69 7.51 -3.32 -1.29
C CYS A 69 7.05 -2.13 -0.42
N ILE A 70 6.11 -2.35 0.50
CA ILE A 70 5.59 -1.32 1.41
C ILE A 70 6.73 -0.77 2.28
N ASP A 71 7.56 -1.65 2.82
CA ASP A 71 8.72 -1.33 3.66
C ASP A 71 9.79 -0.56 2.87
N GLN A 72 10.18 -1.08 1.70
CA GLN A 72 11.17 -0.43 0.83
C GLN A 72 10.75 0.95 0.34
N MET A 73 9.45 1.16 0.13
CA MET A 73 8.91 2.43 -0.33
C MET A 73 8.57 3.39 0.83
N GLY A 74 8.68 2.96 2.09
CA GLY A 74 8.39 3.78 3.26
C GLY A 74 6.91 4.13 3.42
N TYR A 75 6.01 3.22 3.05
CA TYR A 75 4.55 3.46 3.17
C TYR A 75 4.01 3.13 4.56
N ALA A 76 4.66 2.21 5.26
CA ALA A 76 4.31 1.84 6.62
C ALA A 76 5.09 2.65 7.66
N ALA A 77 4.58 2.67 8.88
CA ALA A 77 5.30 3.17 10.04
C ALA A 77 6.60 2.37 10.25
N GLU A 78 7.70 3.07 10.53
CA GLU A 78 8.94 2.47 11.01
C GLU A 78 8.75 2.07 12.48
N GLU A 79 8.97 0.80 12.83
CA GLU A 79 8.88 0.30 14.22
C GLU A 79 10.10 0.67 15.08
#